data_AF-A0A5K0XKA6-F1
#
_entry.id   AF-A0A5K0XKA6-F1
#
_cell.length_a   1.000
_cell.length_b   1.000
_cell.length_c   1.000
_cell.angle_alpha   90.00
_cell.angle_beta   90.00
_cell.angle_gamma   90.00
#
_symmetry.space_group_name_H-M   'P 1'
#
loop_
_entity.id
_entity.type
_entity.pdbx_description
1 polymer ?
#
loop_
_entity_poly.entity_id
_entity_poly.type
_entity_poly.pdbx_seq_one_letter_code
_entity_poly.pdbx_strand_id
1 'polypeptide(L)' 'GFAIPKEAQDKVAKFQFHGQPAELKHGSVVIAAITSCTNTSNPSVMLGAALVAKKACELGLD' A
#
# COMPACT_ATOMS: atom_id res chain seq x y z
N GLY A 1 1.25 -11.81 -13.14
CA GLY A 1 0.00 -11.06 -12.90
C GLY A 1 -0.02 -9.81 -13.77
N PHE A 2 -1.17 -9.15 -13.90
CA PHE A 2 -1.33 -7.87 -14.62
C PHE A 2 -0.94 -7.89 -16.12
N ALA A 3 -0.91 -9.07 -16.76
CA ALA A 3 -0.59 -9.25 -18.18
C ALA A 3 0.73 -8.59 -18.66
N ILE A 4 1.71 -8.44 -17.77
CA ILE A 4 3.05 -7.91 -18.10
C ILE A 4 3.89 -9.02 -18.76
N PRO A 5 4.49 -8.80 -19.95
CA PRO A 5 5.45 -9.73 -20.57
C PRO A 5 6.61 -10.06 -19.62
N LYS A 6 7.11 -11.31 -19.64
CA LYS A 6 8.15 -11.77 -18.68
C LYS A 6 9.38 -10.86 -18.68
N GLU A 7 9.75 -10.38 -19.85
CA GLU A 7 10.92 -9.53 -20.09
C GLU A 7 10.78 -8.14 -19.46
N ALA A 8 9.55 -7.71 -19.15
CA ALA A 8 9.24 -6.40 -18.59
C ALA A 8 8.88 -6.44 -17.09
N GLN A 9 8.75 -7.64 -16.48
CA GLN A 9 8.27 -7.78 -15.10
C GLN A 9 9.23 -7.17 -14.06
N ASP A 10 10.53 -7.17 -14.33
CA ASP A 10 11.56 -6.67 -13.42
C ASP A 10 11.91 -5.18 -13.63
N LYS A 11 11.11 -4.45 -14.43
CA LYS A 11 11.37 -3.05 -14.70
C LYS A 11 11.17 -2.20 -13.43
N VAL A 12 12.16 -1.37 -13.13
CA VAL A 12 12.15 -0.44 -11.99
C VAL A 12 12.28 1.00 -12.48
N ALA A 13 11.41 1.88 -12.00
CA ALA A 13 11.50 3.33 -12.20
C ALA A 13 12.05 3.98 -10.94
N LYS A 14 13.19 4.68 -11.05
CA LYS A 14 13.79 5.43 -9.94
C LYS A 14 13.38 6.90 -10.02
N PHE A 15 13.08 7.51 -8.88
CA PHE A 15 12.67 8.91 -8.78
C PHE A 15 13.05 9.51 -7.42
N GLN A 16 12.89 10.82 -7.23
CA GLN A 16 13.00 11.44 -5.91
C GLN A 16 11.62 11.67 -5.31
N PHE A 17 11.47 11.35 -4.02
CA PHE A 17 10.27 11.58 -3.23
C PHE A 17 10.66 12.18 -1.88
N HIS A 18 10.17 13.38 -1.58
CA HIS A 18 10.58 14.14 -0.37
C HIS A 18 12.11 14.26 -0.19
N GLY A 19 12.85 14.45 -1.29
CA GLY A 19 14.31 14.55 -1.28
C GLY A 19 15.05 13.23 -1.04
N GLN A 20 14.34 12.11 -0.98
CA GLN A 20 14.91 10.77 -0.87
C GLN A 20 14.77 10.00 -2.19
N PRO A 21 15.76 9.19 -2.59
CA PRO A 21 15.61 8.30 -3.73
C PRO A 21 14.55 7.23 -3.42
N ALA A 22 13.63 7.03 -4.36
CA ALA A 22 12.55 6.04 -4.29
C ALA A 22 12.50 5.21 -5.56
N GLU A 23 11.98 3.99 -5.45
CA GLU A 23 11.86 3.04 -6.54
C GLU A 23 10.41 2.55 -6.68
N LEU A 24 9.89 2.57 -7.90
CA LEU A 24 8.60 2.00 -8.26
C LEU A 24 8.81 0.76 -9.14
N LYS A 25 8.12 -0.33 -8.81
CA LYS A 25 8.12 -1.56 -9.59
C LYS A 25 6.68 -2.01 -9.86
N HIS A 26 6.52 -2.98 -10.76
CA HIS A 26 5.21 -3.60 -10.96
C HIS A 26 4.67 -4.18 -9.65
N GLY A 27 3.43 -3.82 -9.31
CA GLY A 27 2.78 -4.22 -8.06
C GLY A 27 3.04 -3.29 -6.86
N SER A 28 3.84 -2.23 -6.99
CA SER A 28 3.95 -1.19 -5.95
C SER A 28 2.58 -0.55 -5.67
N VAL A 29 2.21 -0.45 -4.40
CA VAL A 29 0.99 0.25 -3.97
C VAL A 29 1.27 1.76 -3.98
N VAL A 30 0.53 2.50 -4.80
CA VAL A 30 0.67 3.97 -4.94
C VAL A 30 -0.47 4.74 -4.28
N ILE A 31 -1.60 4.09 -4.04
CA ILE A 31 -2.75 4.63 -3.33
C ILE A 31 -3.24 3.54 -2.38
N ALA A 32 -3.29 3.86 -1.09
CA ALA A 32 -3.95 3.07 -0.07
C ALA A 32 -5.03 3.94 0.57
N ALA A 33 -6.30 3.61 0.34
CA ALA A 33 -7.43 4.38 0.84
C ALA A 33 -8.48 3.45 1.44
N ILE A 34 -8.98 3.78 2.62
CA ILE A 34 -10.18 3.16 3.19
C ILE A 34 -11.38 3.99 2.72
N THR A 35 -12.19 3.40 1.84
CA THR A 35 -13.32 4.06 1.17
C THR A 35 -14.53 3.13 1.07
N SER A 36 -15.56 3.55 0.35
CA SER A 36 -16.88 2.93 0.18
C SER A 36 -17.77 3.02 1.42
N CYS A 37 -19.06 3.22 1.20
CA CYS A 37 -20.07 3.27 2.26
C CYS A 37 -20.15 1.95 3.03
N THR A 38 -20.14 0.79 2.34
CA THR A 38 -20.34 -0.51 2.99
C THR A 38 -19.27 -0.85 4.02
N ASN A 39 -17.99 -0.51 3.75
CA ASN A 39 -16.89 -0.83 4.65
C ASN A 39 -16.70 0.25 5.71
N THR A 40 -16.85 1.53 5.34
CA THR A 40 -16.72 2.64 6.31
C THR A 40 -17.89 2.71 7.28
N SER A 41 -19.10 2.33 6.85
CA SER A 41 -20.28 2.30 7.72
C SER A 41 -20.37 1.03 8.57
N ASN A 42 -19.43 0.09 8.43
CA ASN A 42 -19.37 -1.13 9.25
C ASN A 42 -18.32 -0.94 10.36
N PRO A 43 -18.74 -0.65 11.61
CA PRO A 43 -17.81 -0.36 12.70
C PRO A 43 -16.87 -1.52 13.01
N SER A 44 -17.32 -2.76 12.84
CA SER A 44 -16.52 -3.95 13.16
C SER A 44 -15.28 -4.03 12.26
N VAL A 45 -15.43 -3.79 10.96
CA VAL A 45 -14.31 -3.81 10.00
C VAL A 45 -13.38 -2.63 10.25
N MET A 46 -13.93 -1.44 10.50
CA MET A 46 -13.12 -0.25 10.78
C MET A 46 -12.29 -0.39 12.06
N LEU A 47 -12.88 -0.95 13.12
CA LEU A 47 -12.16 -1.20 14.36
C LEU A 47 -11.09 -2.27 14.17
N GLY A 48 -11.39 -3.31 13.38
CA GLY A 48 -10.40 -4.31 12.97
C GLY A 48 -9.20 -3.68 12.27
N ALA A 49 -9.42 -2.80 11.30
CA ALA A 49 -8.36 -2.06 10.62
C ALA A 49 -7.54 -1.19 11.59
N ALA A 50 -8.19 -0.50 12.53
CA ALA A 50 -7.52 0.31 13.53
C ALA A 50 -6.65 -0.54 14.50
N LEU A 51 -7.11 -1.73 14.88
CA LEU A 51 -6.35 -2.65 15.73
C LEU A 51 -5.11 -3.20 15.01
N VAL A 52 -5.24 -3.52 13.71
CA VAL A 52 -4.08 -3.89 12.87
C VAL A 52 -3.07 -2.75 12.83
N ALA A 53 -3.52 -1.52 12.57
CA ALA A 53 -2.66 -0.35 12.54
C ALA A 53 -1.97 -0.10 13.90
N LYS A 54 -2.71 -0.22 15.02
CA LYS A 54 -2.14 -0.12 16.37
C LYS A 54 -1.03 -1.13 16.57
N LYS A 55 -1.25 -2.39 16.17
CA LYS A 55 -0.24 -3.44 16.35
C LYS A 55 0.99 -3.25 15.46
N ALA A 56 0.80 -2.79 14.22
CA ALA A 56 1.90 -2.46 13.33
C ALA A 56 2.77 -1.34 13.93
N CYS A 57 2.15 -0.29 14.46
CA CYS A 57 2.84 0.82 15.13
C CYS A 57 3.59 0.36 16.39
N GLU A 58 2.97 -0.48 17.23
CA GLU A 58 3.64 -1.08 18.40
C GLU A 58 4.86 -1.93 18.03
N LEU A 59 4.91 -2.47 16.80
CA LEU A 59 6.03 -3.24 16.27
C LEU A 59 7.06 -2.37 15.50
N GLY A 60 6.86 -1.06 15.45
CA GLY A 60 7.75 -0.12 14.77
C GLY A 60 7.65 -0.11 13.24
N LEU A 61 6.52 -0.58 12.69
CA LEU A 61 6.23 -0.47 11.26
C LEU A 61 5.65 0.93 10.97
N ASP A 62 6.20 1.61 9.98
CA ASP A 62 5.81 2.93 9.48
C ASP A 62 5.98 3.00 7.94
#